data_AF-A0A512MEV3-F1
#
_entry.id   AF-A0A512MEV3-F1
#
_cell.length_a   1.000
_cell.length_b   1.000
_cell.length_c   1.000
_cell.angle_alpha   90.00
_cell.angle_beta   90.00
_cell.angle_gamma   90.00
#
_symmetry.space_group_name_H-M   'P 1'
#
loop_
_entity.id
_entity.type
_entity.pdbx_description
1 polymer ?
#
loop_
_entity_poly.entity_id
_entity_poly.type
_entity_poly.pdbx_seq_one_letter_code
_entity_poly.pdbx_strand_id
1 'polypeptide(L)'
;MTTVSNPEIDLMESRMQVTIPGMYRKLLVELGYGRIDEGHEIYHPEQIREAWKSFFDEPSDLFARYFPFGFSPRLQEVWIIRPQDERAASIWHETVPDDWAEEGWLTYEDWMVKYLDEISDA
;
A
#
# COMPACT_ATOMS: atom_id res chain seq x y z
N MET A 1 7.30 4.64 -13.26
CA MET A 1 7.47 3.69 -12.16
C MET A 1 8.94 3.42 -11.92
N THR A 2 9.35 3.21 -10.66
CA THR A 2 10.71 2.81 -10.26
C THR A 2 10.63 1.49 -9.51
N THR A 3 11.05 0.39 -10.14
CA THR A 3 11.11 -0.93 -9.51
C THR A 3 12.23 -1.00 -8.49
N VAL A 4 12.06 -1.87 -7.49
CA VAL A 4 12.98 -2.00 -6.36
C VAL A 4 13.37 -3.46 -6.22
N SER A 5 14.67 -3.75 -6.13
CA SER A 5 15.17 -5.09 -5.89
C SER A 5 14.99 -5.51 -4.42
N ASN A 6 14.95 -6.81 -4.14
CA ASN A 6 14.87 -7.32 -2.76
C ASN A 6 15.95 -6.74 -1.82
N PRO A 7 17.23 -6.64 -2.22
CA PRO A 7 18.25 -6.00 -1.37
C PRO A 7 17.97 -4.52 -1.08
N GLU A 8 17.38 -3.78 -2.02
CA GLU A 8 17.00 -2.38 -1.79
C GLU A 8 15.82 -2.28 -0.82
N ILE A 9 14.85 -3.20 -0.91
CA ILE A 9 13.76 -3.32 0.05
C ILE A 9 14.30 -3.63 1.46
N ASP A 10 15.25 -4.56 1.59
CA ASP A 10 15.88 -4.89 2.87
C ASP A 10 16.58 -3.67 3.50
N LEU A 11 17.20 -2.81 2.68
CA LEU A 11 17.78 -1.55 3.13
C LEU A 11 16.72 -0.55 3.60
N MET A 12 15.56 -0.49 2.95
CA MET A 12 14.43 0.36 3.37
C MET A 12 13.85 -0.11 4.71
N GLU A 13 13.61 -1.42 4.86
CA GLU A 13 13.15 -2.03 6.11
C GLU A 13 14.08 -1.71 7.29
N SER A 14 15.39 -1.85 7.07
CA SER A 14 16.41 -1.54 8.07
C SER A 14 16.40 -0.06 8.48
N ARG A 15 16.29 0.86 7.53
CA ARG A 15 16.22 2.32 7.81
C ARG A 15 14.95 2.72 8.54
N MET A 16 13.82 2.14 8.13
CA MET A 16 12.51 2.46 8.69
C MET A 16 12.25 1.75 10.02
N GLN A 17 13.01 0.68 10.30
CA GLN A 17 12.81 -0.26 11.42
C GLN A 17 11.43 -0.92 11.37
N VAL A 18 11.00 -1.35 10.18
CA VAL A 18 9.74 -2.05 9.94
C VAL A 18 9.95 -3.22 8.98
N THR A 19 9.05 -4.19 9.00
CA THR A 19 8.99 -5.23 7.97
C THR A 19 7.94 -4.84 6.94
N ILE A 20 8.32 -4.78 5.67
CA ILE A 20 7.41 -4.51 4.56
C ILE A 20 6.66 -5.81 4.25
N PRO A 21 5.31 -5.78 4.18
CA PRO A 21 4.51 -6.97 3.88
C PRO A 21 4.93 -7.63 2.56
N GLY A 22 4.91 -8.95 2.50
CA GLY A 22 5.31 -9.74 1.34
C GLY A 22 4.55 -9.36 0.07
N MET A 23 3.25 -9.07 0.19
CA MET A 23 2.43 -8.54 -0.90
C MET A 23 3.00 -7.22 -1.44
N TYR A 24 3.40 -6.29 -0.56
CA TYR A 24 3.98 -5.02 -0.97
C TYR A 24 5.38 -5.20 -1.56
N ARG A 25 6.19 -6.13 -1.01
CA ARG A 25 7.49 -6.48 -1.60
C ARG A 25 7.35 -6.98 -3.03
N LYS A 26 6.40 -7.89 -3.28
CA LYS A 26 6.07 -8.39 -4.61
C LYS A 26 5.70 -7.24 -5.55
N LEU A 27 4.83 -6.36 -5.10
CA LEU A 27 4.38 -5.17 -5.85
C LEU A 27 5.54 -4.22 -6.20
N LEU A 28 6.44 -3.93 -5.25
CA LEU A 28 7.62 -3.07 -5.48
C LEU A 28 8.64 -3.69 -6.45
N VAL A 29 8.76 -5.02 -6.46
CA VAL A 29 9.62 -5.74 -7.40
C VAL A 29 9.03 -5.77 -8.80
N GLU A 30 7.72 -6.08 -8.91
CA GLU A 30 7.04 -6.28 -10.19
C GLU A 30 6.66 -4.97 -10.88
N LEU A 31 6.12 -4.01 -10.14
CA LEU A 31 5.61 -2.73 -10.67
C LEU A 31 6.48 -1.54 -10.26
N GLY A 32 7.03 -1.59 -9.06
CA GLY A 32 7.73 -0.46 -8.46
C GLY A 32 6.82 0.53 -7.76
N TYR A 33 7.40 1.66 -7.36
CA TYR A 33 6.67 2.79 -6.79
C TYR A 33 6.57 3.96 -7.77
N GLY A 34 5.70 4.90 -7.42
CA GLY A 34 5.37 6.10 -8.19
C GLY A 34 4.00 6.00 -8.85
N ARG A 35 3.75 6.95 -9.74
CA ARG A 35 2.50 7.05 -10.49
C ARG A 35 2.38 5.93 -11.53
N ILE A 36 1.30 5.16 -11.46
CA ILE A 36 0.98 4.09 -12.42
C ILE A 36 0.28 4.70 -13.64
N ASP A 37 -0.76 5.51 -13.41
CA ASP A 37 -1.56 6.21 -14.42
C ASP A 37 -2.06 7.57 -13.88
N GLU A 38 -3.02 8.22 -14.56
CA GLU A 38 -3.58 9.51 -14.12
C GLU A 38 -4.33 9.44 -12.78
N GLY A 39 -4.75 8.25 -12.35
CA GLY A 39 -5.64 8.02 -11.22
C GLY A 39 -5.10 7.08 -10.14
N HIS A 40 -3.86 6.62 -10.22
CA HIS A 40 -3.28 5.65 -9.29
C HIS A 40 -1.79 5.90 -9.00
N GLU A 41 -1.42 5.85 -7.72
CA GLU A 41 -0.05 5.99 -7.25
C GLU A 41 0.28 4.94 -6.20
N ILE A 42 1.41 4.25 -6.39
CA ILE A 42 2.04 3.42 -5.37
C ILE A 42 3.07 4.27 -4.65
N TYR A 43 2.97 4.38 -3.34
CA TYR A 43 3.92 5.16 -2.57
C TYR A 43 5.29 4.50 -2.49
N HIS A 44 6.32 5.30 -2.26
CA HIS A 44 7.57 4.77 -1.72
C HIS A 44 7.36 4.43 -0.22
N PRO A 45 7.91 3.31 0.31
CA PRO A 45 7.78 2.94 1.72
C PRO A 45 8.06 4.09 2.71
N GLU A 46 9.13 4.85 2.49
CA GLU A 46 9.50 5.98 3.36
C GLU A 46 8.51 7.16 3.28
N GLN A 47 7.78 7.33 2.17
CA GLN A 47 6.77 8.39 2.03
C GLN A 47 5.52 8.10 2.85
N ILE A 48 5.17 6.83 3.04
CA ILE A 48 3.98 6.43 3.81
C ILE A 48 4.08 6.93 5.25
N ARG A 49 5.24 6.76 5.90
CA ARG A 49 5.42 7.22 7.29
C ARG A 49 5.12 8.72 7.41
N GLU A 50 5.67 9.53 6.52
CA GLU A 50 5.48 10.99 6.58
C GLU A 50 4.05 11.42 6.26
N ALA A 51 3.41 10.77 5.27
CA ALA A 51 2.04 11.09 4.87
C ALA A 51 1.00 10.65 5.91
N TRP A 52 1.28 9.59 6.67
CA TRP A 52 0.27 8.93 7.50
C TRP A 52 0.43 9.09 9.01
N LYS A 53 1.61 9.52 9.49
CA LYS A 53 1.89 9.67 10.94
C LYS A 53 0.87 10.55 11.69
N SER A 54 0.19 11.49 11.02
CA SER A 54 -0.79 12.38 11.65
C SER A 54 -2.17 11.75 11.84
N PHE A 55 -2.44 10.59 11.24
CA PHE A 55 -3.72 9.90 11.33
C PHE A 55 -3.74 8.83 12.43
N PHE A 56 -2.62 8.60 13.11
CA PHE A 56 -2.47 7.61 14.16
C PHE A 56 -1.93 8.28 15.43
N ASP A 57 -2.48 7.90 16.58
CA ASP A 57 -1.99 8.35 17.87
C ASP A 57 -0.55 7.86 18.13
N GLU A 58 -0.23 6.64 17.70
CA GLU A 58 1.12 6.09 17.68
C GLU A 58 1.55 5.74 16.24
N PRO A 59 2.58 6.38 15.67
CA PRO A 59 3.05 6.08 14.30
C PRO A 59 3.54 4.64 14.09
N SER A 60 3.81 3.89 15.16
CA SER A 60 4.12 2.46 15.11
C SER A 60 2.91 1.61 14.78
N ASP A 61 1.70 2.04 15.13
CA ASP A 61 0.46 1.31 14.86
C ASP A 61 0.13 1.26 13.37
N LEU A 62 0.53 2.31 12.65
CA LEU A 62 0.44 2.44 11.19
C LEU A 62 0.99 1.22 10.45
N PHE A 63 2.05 0.59 10.96
CA PHE A 63 2.72 -0.56 10.34
C PHE A 63 2.48 -1.89 11.07
N ALA A 64 1.91 -1.84 12.27
CA ALA A 64 1.64 -3.03 13.07
C ALA A 64 0.34 -3.73 12.66
N ARG A 65 -0.71 -2.94 12.37
CA ARG A 65 -2.04 -3.46 12.00
C ARG A 65 -2.28 -3.44 10.52
N TYR A 66 -1.89 -2.34 9.88
CA TYR A 66 -2.11 -2.08 8.47
C TYR A 66 -0.80 -1.63 7.84
N PHE A 67 -0.78 -1.46 6.53
CA PHE A 67 0.36 -0.91 5.82
C PHE A 67 -0.18 -0.18 4.58
N PRO A 68 -0.36 1.15 4.63
CA PRO A 68 -0.76 1.89 3.44
C PRO A 68 0.32 1.76 2.38
N PHE A 69 -0.08 1.59 1.13
CA PHE A 69 0.87 1.37 0.04
C PHE A 69 0.56 2.14 -1.25
N GLY A 70 -0.63 2.72 -1.37
CA GLY A 70 -0.98 3.55 -2.50
C GLY A 70 -2.30 4.28 -2.34
N PHE A 71 -2.66 5.02 -3.38
CA PHE A 71 -3.81 5.89 -3.39
C PHE A 71 -4.41 6.00 -4.79
N SER A 72 -5.74 6.07 -4.85
CA SER A 72 -6.50 6.42 -6.04
C SER A 72 -7.14 7.80 -5.85
N PRO A 73 -6.58 8.88 -6.43
CA PRO A 73 -7.21 10.19 -6.40
C PRO A 73 -8.63 10.23 -6.96
N ARG A 74 -8.90 9.39 -7.97
CA ARG A 74 -10.21 9.35 -8.64
C ARG A 74 -11.30 8.83 -7.70
N LEU A 75 -10.99 7.79 -6.93
CA LEU A 75 -11.92 7.19 -5.96
C LEU A 75 -11.81 7.82 -4.58
N GLN A 76 -10.79 8.67 -4.35
CA GLN A 76 -10.43 9.21 -3.04
C GLN A 76 -10.19 8.11 -2.00
N GLU A 77 -9.55 7.04 -2.48
CA GLU A 77 -9.37 5.79 -1.76
C GLU A 77 -7.88 5.54 -1.51
N VAL A 78 -7.59 5.03 -0.32
CA VAL A 78 -6.25 4.60 0.09
C VAL A 78 -6.22 3.09 0.13
N TRP A 79 -5.16 2.52 -0.40
CA TRP A 79 -4.94 1.09 -0.33
C TRP A 79 -4.06 0.74 0.85
N ILE A 80 -4.52 -0.23 1.64
CA ILE A 80 -3.84 -0.74 2.82
C ILE A 80 -3.65 -2.25 2.71
N ILE A 81 -2.54 -2.76 3.24
CA ILE A 81 -2.32 -4.19 3.43
C ILE A 81 -2.51 -4.54 4.90
N ARG A 82 -3.13 -5.67 5.19
CA ARG A 82 -3.13 -6.30 6.50
C ARG A 82 -1.96 -7.29 6.56
N PRO A 83 -0.88 -7.00 7.32
CA PRO A 83 0.32 -7.83 7.29
C PRO A 83 0.11 -9.26 7.82
N GLN A 84 -0.90 -9.49 8.67
CA GLN A 84 -1.10 -10.82 9.28
C GLN A 84 -1.55 -11.89 8.28
N ASP A 85 -2.25 -11.50 7.22
CA ASP A 85 -2.77 -12.43 6.20
C ASP A 85 -2.48 -12.01 4.75
N GLU A 86 -1.64 -10.98 4.57
CA GLU A 86 -1.15 -10.53 3.26
C GLU A 86 -2.27 -10.21 2.26
N ARG A 87 -3.31 -9.52 2.75
CA ARG A 87 -4.43 -9.04 1.94
C ARG A 87 -4.46 -7.54 1.86
N ALA A 88 -4.93 -7.02 0.72
CA ALA A 88 -5.16 -5.59 0.54
C ALA A 88 -6.63 -5.23 0.59
N ALA A 89 -6.92 -4.06 1.12
CA ALA A 89 -8.23 -3.44 1.05
C ALA A 89 -8.09 -1.99 0.57
N SER A 90 -9.21 -1.44 0.13
CA SER A 90 -9.33 -0.02 -0.16
C SER A 90 -10.23 0.61 0.88
N ILE A 91 -9.77 1.71 1.47
CA ILE A 91 -10.50 2.47 2.47
C ILE A 91 -10.66 3.90 1.98
N TRP A 92 -11.70 4.59 2.44
CA TRP A 92 -11.80 6.03 2.20
C TRP A 92 -10.63 6.76 2.86
N HIS A 93 -10.09 7.79 2.21
CA HIS A 93 -8.95 8.54 2.71
C HIS A 93 -9.18 9.23 4.08
N GLU A 94 -10.44 9.43 4.48
CA GLU A 94 -10.83 9.95 5.79
C GLU A 94 -11.16 8.86 6.82
N THR A 95 -11.29 7.59 6.38
CA THR A 95 -11.57 6.48 7.29
C THR A 95 -10.29 6.08 8.02
N VAL A 96 -10.34 6.06 9.34
CA VAL A 96 -9.31 5.41 10.15
C VAL A 96 -9.40 3.90 9.89
N PRO A 97 -8.30 3.20 9.57
CA PRO A 97 -8.35 1.77 9.26
C PRO A 97 -9.04 0.90 10.32
N ASP A 98 -8.99 1.31 11.60
CA ASP A 98 -9.66 0.64 12.72
C ASP A 98 -11.21 0.73 12.66
N ASP A 99 -11.78 1.68 11.92
CA ASP A 99 -13.23 1.87 11.73
C ASP A 99 -13.75 1.21 10.44
N TRP A 100 -12.88 0.57 9.65
CA TRP A 100 -13.26 -0.02 8.37
C TRP A 100 -13.98 -1.36 8.55
N ALA A 101 -15.24 -1.44 8.10
CA ALA A 101 -15.99 -2.68 8.06
C ALA A 101 -15.29 -3.68 7.13
N GLU A 102 -14.85 -4.81 7.68
CA GLU A 102 -13.91 -5.80 7.13
C GLU A 102 -14.24 -6.40 5.74
N GLU A 103 -15.27 -5.97 5.01
CA GLU A 103 -15.91 -6.70 3.90
C GLU A 103 -15.19 -6.61 2.54
N GLY A 104 -13.93 -6.17 2.46
CA GLY A 104 -13.26 -5.82 1.20
C GLY A 104 -11.82 -6.32 0.98
N TRP A 105 -11.35 -7.32 1.74
CA TRP A 105 -9.96 -7.81 1.64
C TRP A 105 -9.73 -8.72 0.43
N LEU A 106 -8.76 -8.37 -0.39
CA LEU A 106 -8.38 -9.02 -1.64
C LEU A 106 -6.99 -9.64 -1.55
N THR A 107 -6.76 -10.71 -2.31
CA THR A 107 -5.41 -11.22 -2.56
C THR A 107 -4.63 -10.26 -3.45
N TYR A 108 -3.32 -10.47 -3.62
CA TYR A 108 -2.52 -9.69 -4.57
C TYR A 108 -3.12 -9.76 -5.98
N GLU A 109 -3.40 -10.98 -6.46
CA GLU A 109 -3.92 -11.20 -7.80
C GLU A 109 -5.30 -10.55 -7.99
N ASP A 110 -6.21 -10.68 -7.02
CA ASP A 110 -7.54 -10.06 -7.10
C ASP A 110 -7.44 -8.52 -7.02
N TRP A 111 -6.52 -8.00 -6.22
CA TRP A 111 -6.29 -6.56 -6.11
C TRP A 111 -5.73 -6.00 -7.43
N MET A 112 -4.76 -6.68 -8.03
CA MET A 112 -4.20 -6.34 -9.34
C MET A 112 -5.30 -6.30 -10.41
N VAL A 113 -6.16 -7.34 -10.46
CA VAL A 113 -7.28 -7.39 -11.40
C VAL A 113 -8.24 -6.23 -11.19
N LYS A 114 -8.65 -5.97 -9.94
CA LYS A 114 -9.65 -4.96 -9.64
C LYS A 114 -9.17 -3.53 -9.91
N TYR A 115 -7.92 -3.21 -9.60
CA TYR A 115 -7.45 -1.83 -9.61
C TYR A 115 -6.52 -1.50 -10.78
N LEU A 116 -5.86 -2.49 -11.39
CA LEU A 116 -4.87 -2.27 -12.43
C LEU A 116 -5.19 -2.93 -13.78
N ASP A 117 -6.06 -3.94 -13.86
CA ASP A 117 -6.35 -4.64 -15.13
C ASP A 117 -7.32 -3.84 -16.03
N GLU A 118 -8.03 -2.83 -15.48
CA GLU A 118 -8.71 -1.81 -16.31
C GLU A 118 -7.74 -0.94 -17.14
N ILE A 119 -6.42 -1.06 -16.92
CA ILE A 119 -5.38 -0.31 -17.66
C ILE A 119 -4.99 -1.02 -18.97
N SER A 120 -5.36 -2.30 -19.18
CA SER A 120 -4.92 -3.05 -20.37
C SER A 120 -5.85 -2.92 -21.60
N ASP A 121 -7.01 -2.28 -21.48
CA ASP A 121 -8.01 -2.13 -22.56
C ASP A 121 -8.18 -0.68 -23.07
N ALA A 122 -7.26 0.23 -22.72
CA ALA A 122 -7.27 1.64 -23.16
C ALA A 122 -6.21 1.96 -24.23
#